data_AF-A0A1A7ZP88-F1
#
_entry.id   AF-A0A1A7ZP88-F1
#
_cell.length_a   1.000
_cell.length_b   1.000
_cell.length_c   1.000
_cell.angle_alpha   90.00
_cell.angle_beta   90.00
_cell.angle_gamma   90.00
#
_symmetry.space_group_name_H-M   'P 1'
#
loop_
_entity.id
_entity.type
_entity.pdbx_description
1 polymer ?
#
loop_
_entity_poly.entity_id
_entity_poly.type
_entity_poly.pdbx_seq_one_letter_code
_entity_poly.pdbx_strand_id
1 'polypeptide(L)'
;WEEESDFSYSTTTAGGHGRSKREERTFLIGNMEIRERRLFNLDVPESRRCYVKVRAYMSDKFLPTEQLEGVVISLINLEPKPGYSSNPRAWGRFDSVLSGSNGACLPAFCDAMRPDAYTAYVTAMLGGEELEAAPSSPKMNPNIIGVSQPYLDKINYQRSDHDDPALKKTAFKINLAKPNQNN
;
A
#
# COMPACT_ATOMS: atom_id res chain seq x y z
N TRP A 1 17.52 41.78 -20.92
CA TRP A 1 16.76 40.76 -20.18
C TRP A 1 15.37 41.36 -19.87
N GLU A 2 14.52 41.75 -20.84
CA GLU A 2 13.84 40.96 -21.92
C GLU A 2 12.90 39.90 -21.31
N GLU A 3 11.58 39.84 -21.52
CA GLU A 3 10.59 40.47 -22.41
C GLU A 3 9.22 40.47 -21.69
N GLU A 4 8.51 41.61 -21.64
CA GLU A 4 7.06 41.64 -21.39
C GLU A 4 6.37 41.70 -22.75
N SER A 5 5.74 40.59 -23.16
CA SER A 5 4.98 40.54 -24.42
C SER A 5 3.60 41.19 -24.23
N ASP A 6 3.47 42.42 -24.70
CA ASP A 6 2.20 43.12 -24.91
C ASP A 6 1.28 42.31 -25.85
N PHE A 7 0.14 41.87 -25.33
CA PHE A 7 -0.84 41.11 -26.11
C PHE A 7 -1.78 42.08 -26.85
N SER A 8 -1.48 42.39 -28.10
CA SER A 8 -2.33 43.22 -28.95
C SER A 8 -3.51 42.41 -29.54
N TYR A 9 -4.74 42.89 -29.33
CA TYR A 9 -5.93 42.29 -29.93
C TYR A 9 -6.01 42.64 -31.43
N SER A 10 -5.88 41.64 -32.30
CA SER A 10 -6.14 41.80 -33.73
C SER A 10 -7.65 41.97 -33.97
N THR A 11 -8.10 43.20 -34.21
CA THR A 11 -9.42 43.50 -34.74
C THR A 11 -9.45 43.20 -36.24
N THR A 12 -9.82 41.98 -36.61
CA THR A 12 -10.24 41.69 -37.99
C THR A 12 -11.67 42.19 -38.19
N THR A 13 -11.80 43.37 -38.76
CA THR A 13 -13.04 43.83 -39.39
C THR A 13 -13.20 43.20 -40.77
N ALA A 14 -14.39 42.66 -41.03
CA ALA A 14 -15.17 42.73 -42.28
C ALA A 14 -15.71 41.37 -42.79
N GLY A 15 -17.04 41.30 -42.87
CA GLY A 15 -17.76 40.71 -44.00
C GLY A 15 -18.05 39.21 -43.97
N GLY A 16 -19.34 38.87 -43.98
CA GLY A 16 -19.81 37.59 -44.56
C GLY A 16 -20.47 36.63 -43.58
N HIS A 17 -21.72 36.27 -43.90
CA HIS A 17 -22.52 35.26 -43.22
C HIS A 17 -21.78 33.92 -43.02
N GLY A 18 -21.76 33.42 -41.79
CA GLY A 18 -21.30 32.06 -41.51
C GLY A 18 -21.45 31.67 -40.04
N ARG A 19 -22.46 30.83 -39.76
CA ARG A 19 -22.77 30.10 -38.51
C ARG A 19 -21.71 30.21 -37.40
N SER A 20 -22.07 30.88 -36.31
CA SER A 20 -21.38 30.81 -35.01
C SER A 20 -21.44 29.37 -34.48
N LYS A 21 -20.45 28.55 -34.84
CA LYS A 21 -20.17 27.29 -34.13
C LYS A 21 -19.26 27.67 -32.97
N ARG A 22 -19.87 27.85 -31.79
CA ARG A 22 -19.16 28.07 -30.53
C ARG A 22 -18.24 26.87 -30.30
N GLU A 23 -16.95 27.04 -30.54
CA GLU A 23 -15.95 26.04 -30.19
C GLU A 23 -15.77 26.08 -28.67
N GLU A 24 -16.41 25.14 -27.99
CA GLU A 24 -16.31 24.97 -26.54
C GLU A 24 -14.95 24.34 -26.23
N ARG A 25 -13.98 25.18 -25.85
CA ARG A 25 -12.69 24.72 -25.35
C ARG A 25 -12.75 24.64 -23.83
N THR A 26 -12.86 23.42 -23.32
CA THR A 26 -12.69 23.16 -21.89
C THR A 26 -11.20 23.04 -21.62
N PHE A 27 -10.63 24.00 -20.89
CA PHE A 27 -9.28 23.89 -20.37
C PHE A 27 -9.36 23.43 -18.92
N LEU A 28 -8.81 22.24 -18.65
CA LEU A 28 -8.60 21.77 -17.29
C LEU A 28 -7.34 22.45 -16.75
N ILE A 29 -7.53 23.52 -15.97
CA ILE A 29 -6.47 24.11 -15.15
C ILE A 29 -6.65 23.56 -13.74
N GLY A 30 -5.89 22.52 -13.42
CA GLY A 30 -5.78 21.96 -12.09
C GLY A 30 -4.42 21.29 -11.98
N ASN A 31 -3.70 21.51 -10.88
CA ASN A 31 -2.49 20.75 -10.60
C ASN A 31 -2.88 19.28 -10.47
N MET A 32 -2.61 18.49 -11.50
CA MET A 32 -2.77 17.04 -11.47
C MET A 32 -1.54 16.45 -10.79
N GLU A 33 -1.58 16.32 -9.47
CA GLU A 33 -0.64 15.46 -8.74
C GLU A 33 -1.13 14.01 -8.88
N ILE A 34 -0.60 13.26 -9.86
CA ILE A 34 -0.72 11.81 -9.88
C ILE A 34 0.25 11.28 -8.82
N ARG A 35 -0.26 11.02 -7.62
CA ARG A 35 0.44 10.20 -6.63
C ARG A 35 0.34 8.74 -7.08
N GLU A 36 1.46 8.18 -7.51
CA GLU A 36 1.59 6.76 -7.84
C GLU A 36 1.33 5.93 -6.58
N ARG A 37 0.17 5.26 -6.54
CA ARG A 37 -0.28 4.47 -5.39
C ARG A 37 0.42 3.13 -5.40
N ARG A 38 1.47 3.02 -4.60
CA ARG A 38 2.28 1.81 -4.46
C ARG A 38 1.79 0.98 -3.27
N LEU A 39 1.52 -0.32 -3.46
CA LEU A 39 0.79 -1.18 -2.50
C LEU A 39 1.56 -2.47 -2.18
N PHE A 40 1.27 -3.20 -1.07
CA PHE A 40 2.04 -4.42 -0.74
C PHE A 40 1.38 -5.69 -0.13
N ASN A 41 1.94 -6.92 -0.36
CA ASN A 41 1.34 -8.27 -0.05
C ASN A 41 2.26 -9.40 0.56
N LEU A 42 1.67 -10.26 1.42
CA LEU A 42 2.05 -11.58 2.01
C LEU A 42 2.11 -12.83 1.09
N ASP A 43 3.12 -13.69 1.29
CA ASP A 43 3.36 -14.98 0.62
C ASP A 43 4.15 -15.96 1.55
N VAL A 44 3.98 -17.27 1.32
CA VAL A 44 3.90 -18.44 2.25
C VAL A 44 5.18 -18.79 3.10
N PRO A 45 5.08 -19.43 4.31
CA PRO A 45 6.21 -19.70 5.22
C PRO A 45 6.65 -21.17 5.41
N GLU A 46 7.90 -21.32 5.87
CA GLU A 46 8.61 -22.54 6.27
C GLU A 46 8.33 -22.93 7.74
N SER A 47 8.27 -24.22 8.07
CA SER A 47 7.64 -24.75 9.31
C SER A 47 8.30 -24.38 10.65
N ARG A 48 9.55 -23.89 10.65
CA ARG A 48 10.32 -23.55 11.88
C ARG A 48 10.29 -22.08 12.27
N ARG A 49 9.95 -21.17 11.36
CA ARG A 49 10.00 -19.72 11.60
C ARG A 49 8.85 -19.04 10.86
N CYS A 50 8.10 -18.20 11.58
CA CYS A 50 7.02 -17.46 10.96
C CYS A 50 7.60 -16.23 10.26
N TYR A 51 7.13 -15.97 9.06
CA TYR A 51 7.54 -14.82 8.27
C TYR A 51 6.31 -14.11 7.70
N VAL A 52 6.41 -12.79 7.63
CA VAL A 52 5.51 -11.93 6.87
C VAL A 52 6.27 -11.55 5.60
N LYS A 53 5.83 -12.09 4.46
CA LYS A 53 6.33 -11.65 3.17
C LYS A 53 5.59 -10.38 2.71
N VAL A 54 6.25 -9.53 1.95
CA VAL A 54 5.73 -8.23 1.56
C VAL A 54 6.29 -7.87 0.18
N ARG A 55 5.43 -7.68 -0.82
CA ARG A 55 5.83 -7.18 -2.15
C ARG A 55 5.27 -5.80 -2.41
N ALA A 56 6.04 -4.82 -2.84
CA ALA A 56 5.51 -3.52 -3.23
C ALA A 56 5.21 -3.46 -4.74
N TYR A 57 4.24 -2.67 -5.18
CA TYR A 57 3.85 -2.51 -6.59
C TYR A 57 3.82 -1.05 -7.01
N MET A 58 3.94 -0.76 -8.31
CA MET A 58 3.87 0.61 -8.87
C MET A 58 2.44 1.15 -8.97
N SER A 59 1.44 0.25 -9.12
CA SER A 59 0.04 0.61 -9.30
C SER A 59 -0.91 -0.20 -8.42
N ASP A 60 -2.18 0.22 -8.39
CA ASP A 60 -3.26 -0.44 -7.69
C ASP A 60 -3.81 -1.70 -8.39
N LYS A 61 -3.17 -2.11 -9.50
CA LYS A 61 -3.47 -3.36 -10.19
C LYS A 61 -2.73 -4.57 -9.62
N PHE A 62 -1.71 -4.36 -8.78
CA PHE A 62 -0.91 -5.42 -8.14
C PHE A 62 -0.32 -6.44 -9.13
N LEU A 63 0.07 -5.97 -10.32
CA LEU A 63 0.62 -6.86 -11.35
C LEU A 63 2.07 -7.25 -11.00
N PRO A 64 2.47 -8.53 -11.14
CA PRO A 64 3.85 -8.94 -10.89
C PRO A 64 4.90 -8.19 -11.71
N THR A 65 4.55 -7.75 -12.92
CA THR A 65 5.42 -6.95 -13.80
C THR A 65 5.69 -5.54 -13.28
N GLU A 66 4.87 -5.07 -12.35
CA GLU A 66 4.95 -3.74 -11.75
C GLU A 66 5.50 -3.80 -10.32
N GLN A 67 6.10 -4.92 -9.92
CA GLN A 67 6.67 -5.07 -8.59
C GLN A 67 7.90 -4.15 -8.42
N LEU A 68 7.96 -3.46 -7.29
CA LEU A 68 9.05 -2.57 -6.91
C LEU A 68 10.08 -3.28 -6.02
N GLU A 69 11.35 -3.02 -6.33
CA GLU A 69 12.51 -3.42 -5.53
C GLU A 69 13.09 -2.22 -4.78
N GLY A 70 13.88 -2.48 -3.74
CA GLY A 70 14.52 -1.45 -2.93
C GLY A 70 13.58 -0.74 -1.96
N VAL A 71 12.37 -1.25 -1.74
CA VAL A 71 11.42 -0.70 -0.77
C VAL A 71 11.81 -1.19 0.62
N VAL A 72 11.96 -0.26 1.56
CA VAL A 72 12.18 -0.58 2.97
C VAL A 72 10.84 -1.00 3.57
N ILE A 73 10.68 -2.30 3.80
CA ILE A 73 9.54 -2.84 4.51
C ILE A 73 9.90 -2.95 5.97
N SER A 74 9.02 -2.46 6.85
CA SER A 74 9.22 -2.53 8.29
C SER A 74 8.04 -3.22 8.97
N LEU A 75 8.33 -4.12 9.90
CA LEU A 75 7.36 -4.84 10.69
C LEU A 75 7.58 -4.54 12.17
N ILE A 76 6.51 -4.15 12.85
CA ILE A 76 6.47 -3.90 14.29
C ILE A 76 5.59 -4.96 14.93
N ASN A 77 6.18 -5.88 15.69
CA ASN A 77 5.47 -6.83 16.52
C ASN A 77 4.81 -6.10 17.70
N LEU A 78 3.50 -6.26 17.84
CA LEU A 78 2.72 -5.69 18.94
C LEU A 78 2.82 -6.56 20.20
N GLU A 79 2.34 -6.02 21.32
CA GLU A 79 2.17 -6.77 22.55
C GLU A 79 1.32 -8.02 22.27
N PRO A 80 1.79 -9.23 22.61
CA PRO A 80 1.00 -10.43 22.44
C PRO A 80 -0.18 -10.42 23.40
N LYS A 81 -1.16 -11.29 23.15
CA LYS A 81 -2.27 -11.48 24.09
C LYS A 81 -1.78 -11.93 25.48
N PRO A 82 -2.51 -11.60 26.56
CA PRO A 82 -2.22 -12.12 27.88
C PRO A 82 -2.13 -13.65 27.87
N GLY A 83 -1.08 -14.20 28.48
CA GLY A 83 -0.81 -15.64 28.51
C GLY A 83 0.07 -16.16 27.37
N TYR A 84 0.47 -15.32 26.42
CA TYR A 84 1.43 -15.66 25.36
C TYR A 84 2.82 -15.09 25.67
N SER A 85 3.86 -15.79 25.22
CA SER A 85 5.24 -15.37 25.41
C SER A 85 5.54 -14.10 24.63
N SER A 86 6.11 -13.10 25.29
CA SER A 86 6.60 -11.90 24.63
C SER A 86 8.05 -12.06 24.17
N ASN A 87 8.51 -11.08 23.39
CA ASN A 87 9.87 -11.05 22.88
C ASN A 87 10.89 -11.10 24.03
N PRO A 88 11.94 -11.93 23.97
CA PRO A 88 13.05 -11.84 24.91
C PRO A 88 13.58 -10.40 24.92
N ARG A 89 13.94 -9.87 26.09
CA ARG A 89 14.30 -8.44 26.27
C ARG A 89 15.43 -7.94 25.33
N ALA A 90 16.21 -8.85 24.75
CA ALA A 90 17.30 -8.59 23.82
C ALA A 90 16.90 -8.56 22.33
N TRP A 91 15.67 -8.96 21.98
CA TRP A 91 15.12 -8.85 20.63
C TRP A 91 14.22 -7.62 20.52
N GLY A 92 14.57 -6.74 19.59
CA GLY A 92 13.72 -5.61 19.23
C GLY A 92 12.35 -6.07 18.74
N ARG A 93 11.31 -5.28 18.98
CA ARG A 93 9.96 -5.54 18.43
C ARG A 93 9.84 -5.13 16.96
N PHE A 94 10.94 -4.75 16.32
CA PHE A 94 10.98 -4.10 15.02
C PHE A 94 12.02 -4.77 14.14
N ASP A 95 11.61 -5.10 12.92
CA ASP A 95 12.47 -5.62 11.87
C ASP A 95 12.24 -4.82 10.59
N SER A 96 13.31 -4.56 9.83
CA SER A 96 13.22 -3.94 8.51
C SER A 96 14.06 -4.70 7.49
N VAL A 97 13.53 -4.84 6.27
CA VAL A 97 14.17 -5.53 5.16
C VAL A 97 13.91 -4.77 3.87
N LEU A 98 14.94 -4.67 3.01
CA LEU A 98 14.79 -4.14 1.66
C LEU A 98 14.13 -5.19 0.76
N SER A 99 13.09 -4.81 0.02
CA SER A 99 12.45 -5.70 -0.95
C SER A 99 13.37 -5.99 -2.14
N GLY A 100 13.40 -7.24 -2.59
CA GLY A 100 13.99 -7.61 -3.88
C GLY A 100 12.93 -8.07 -4.88
N SER A 101 13.36 -8.78 -5.91
CA SER A 101 12.48 -9.34 -6.96
C SER A 101 11.38 -10.25 -6.44
N ASN A 102 11.55 -10.86 -5.27
CA ASN A 102 10.55 -11.69 -4.61
C ASN A 102 9.75 -10.99 -3.51
N GLY A 103 10.04 -9.71 -3.24
CA GLY A 103 9.55 -8.97 -2.08
C GLY A 103 10.54 -9.01 -0.91
N ALA A 104 10.07 -8.65 0.28
CA ALA A 104 10.77 -8.72 1.55
C ALA A 104 10.14 -9.80 2.43
N CYS A 105 10.94 -10.55 3.19
CA CYS A 105 10.45 -11.50 4.20
C CYS A 105 10.92 -11.05 5.57
N LEU A 106 9.98 -10.70 6.45
CA LEU A 106 10.26 -10.24 7.80
C LEU A 106 9.94 -11.35 8.81
N PRO A 107 10.85 -11.67 9.74
CA PRO A 107 10.54 -12.60 10.81
C PRO A 107 9.41 -12.03 11.68
N ALA A 108 8.53 -12.91 12.14
CA ALA A 108 7.41 -12.54 12.99
C ALA A 108 7.11 -13.65 13.99
N PHE A 109 6.41 -13.32 15.07
CA PHE A 109 5.80 -14.33 15.93
C PHE A 109 4.53 -14.86 15.29
N CYS A 110 4.20 -16.14 15.46
CA CYS A 110 2.89 -16.63 15.04
C CYS A 110 2.41 -17.75 15.94
N ASP A 111 1.10 -17.95 15.95
CA ASP A 111 0.46 -19.07 16.63
C ASP A 111 -0.38 -19.89 15.64
N ALA A 112 -0.39 -21.21 15.83
CA ALA A 112 -1.08 -22.14 14.94
C ALA A 112 -2.56 -22.35 15.29
N MET A 113 -2.92 -22.17 16.56
CA MET A 113 -4.29 -22.39 17.07
C MET A 113 -5.06 -21.08 17.21
N ARG A 114 -4.37 -20.01 17.58
CA ARG A 114 -4.95 -18.70 17.94
C ARG A 114 -4.37 -17.61 17.04
N PRO A 115 -5.00 -17.35 15.87
CA PRO A 115 -4.53 -16.36 14.89
C PRO A 115 -4.20 -14.99 15.50
N ASP A 116 -5.00 -14.58 16.47
CA ASP A 116 -4.95 -13.28 17.13
C ASP A 116 -4.03 -13.23 18.36
N ALA A 117 -3.26 -14.28 18.64
CA ALA A 117 -2.31 -14.31 19.75
C ALA A 117 -1.18 -13.29 19.59
N TYR A 118 -0.72 -13.12 18.35
CA TYR A 118 0.32 -12.19 17.95
C TYR A 118 -0.20 -11.30 16.83
N THR A 119 0.14 -10.03 16.87
CA THR A 119 -0.26 -9.04 15.86
C THR A 119 0.94 -8.19 15.48
N ALA A 120 0.92 -7.64 14.27
CA ALA A 120 1.94 -6.70 13.82
C ALA A 120 1.36 -5.56 13.00
N TYR A 121 2.07 -4.43 13.05
CA TYR A 121 1.94 -3.35 12.07
C TYR A 121 3.03 -3.49 11.01
N VAL A 122 2.67 -3.22 9.76
CA VAL A 122 3.61 -3.23 8.65
C VAL A 122 3.53 -1.90 7.89
N THR A 123 4.69 -1.34 7.56
CA THR A 123 4.84 -0.13 6.76
C THR A 123 5.83 -0.37 5.63
N ALA A 124 5.75 0.48 4.59
CA ALA A 124 6.64 0.43 3.45
C ALA A 124 7.10 1.84 3.08
N MET A 125 8.39 2.01 2.79
CA MET A 125 8.99 3.30 2.45
C MET A 125 9.95 3.15 1.27
N LEU A 126 9.86 4.06 0.29
CA LEU A 126 10.78 4.10 -0.85
C LEU A 126 11.24 5.55 -1.08
N GLY A 127 12.55 5.79 -1.04
CA GLY A 127 13.10 7.13 -1.28
C GLY A 127 12.64 8.21 -0.28
N GLY A 128 12.25 7.82 0.94
CA GLY A 128 11.72 8.73 1.96
C GLY A 128 10.21 8.96 1.90
N GLU A 129 9.50 8.36 0.93
CA GLU A 129 8.05 8.41 0.82
C GLU A 129 7.40 7.16 1.43
N GLU A 130 6.39 7.34 2.27
CA GLU A 130 5.55 6.26 2.80
C GLU A 130 4.60 5.75 1.71
N LEU A 131 4.59 4.43 1.47
CA LEU A 131 3.70 3.83 0.48
C LEU A 131 2.33 3.52 1.08
N GLU A 132 1.29 3.50 0.24
CA GLU A 132 -0.05 3.17 0.68
C GLU A 132 -0.19 1.65 0.92
N ALA A 133 -0.99 1.25 1.90
CA ALA A 133 -1.35 -0.14 2.10
C ALA A 133 -2.59 -0.50 1.26
N ALA A 134 -2.70 -1.79 0.89
CA ALA A 134 -3.85 -2.30 0.15
C ALA A 134 -5.16 -2.00 0.91
N PRO A 135 -6.25 -1.57 0.24
CA PRO A 135 -7.48 -1.19 0.92
C PRO A 135 -8.15 -2.39 1.61
N SER A 136 -8.56 -2.20 2.87
CA SER A 136 -9.38 -3.18 3.63
C SER A 136 -10.89 -2.91 3.54
N SER A 137 -11.31 -1.76 3.01
CA SER A 137 -12.70 -1.25 2.97
C SER A 137 -13.01 -0.65 1.59
N PRO A 138 -14.27 -0.68 1.08
CA PRO A 138 -15.49 -1.22 1.70
C PRO A 138 -15.62 -2.74 1.63
N LYS A 139 -14.85 -3.40 0.76
CA LYS A 139 -14.81 -4.85 0.65
C LYS A 139 -13.38 -5.32 0.54
N MET A 140 -13.00 -6.21 1.46
CA MET A 140 -11.72 -6.85 1.45
C MET A 140 -11.61 -7.83 0.27
N ASN A 141 -10.52 -7.76 -0.49
CA ASN A 141 -10.30 -8.60 -1.66
C ASN A 141 -9.01 -9.42 -1.53
N PRO A 142 -9.09 -10.76 -1.48
CA PRO A 142 -7.92 -11.63 -1.30
C PRO A 142 -6.91 -11.51 -2.44
N ASN A 143 -7.34 -11.18 -3.66
CA ASN A 143 -6.43 -11.03 -4.81
C ASN A 143 -5.59 -9.75 -4.73
N ILE A 144 -6.17 -8.69 -4.15
CA ILE A 144 -5.51 -7.40 -3.92
C ILE A 144 -4.57 -7.49 -2.73
N ILE A 145 -5.05 -8.06 -1.62
CA ILE A 145 -4.21 -8.25 -0.44
C ILE A 145 -3.12 -9.23 -0.79
N GLY A 146 -3.47 -10.28 -1.55
CA GLY A 146 -2.65 -11.28 -2.23
C GLY A 146 -2.40 -12.56 -1.42
N VAL A 147 -3.42 -12.96 -0.65
CA VAL A 147 -3.47 -14.20 0.14
C VAL A 147 -4.70 -15.02 -0.25
N SER A 148 -4.77 -16.29 0.14
CA SER A 148 -5.97 -17.11 -0.04
C SER A 148 -7.13 -16.59 0.83
N GLN A 149 -8.38 -16.72 0.35
CA GLN A 149 -9.56 -16.29 1.14
C GLN A 149 -9.62 -16.93 2.53
N PRO A 150 -9.40 -18.25 2.71
CA PRO A 150 -9.41 -18.86 4.05
C PRO A 150 -8.31 -18.35 4.97
N TYR A 151 -7.20 -17.85 4.42
CA TYR A 151 -6.13 -17.25 5.19
C TYR A 151 -6.42 -15.78 5.52
N LEU A 152 -7.06 -15.05 4.60
CA LEU A 152 -7.49 -13.67 4.79
C LEU A 152 -8.33 -13.50 6.06
N ASP A 153 -9.29 -14.40 6.27
CA ASP A 153 -10.18 -14.39 7.43
C ASP A 153 -9.41 -14.60 8.75
N LYS A 154 -8.29 -15.34 8.72
CA LYS A 154 -7.43 -15.58 9.90
C LYS A 154 -6.55 -14.38 10.23
N ILE A 155 -5.98 -13.75 9.20
CA ILE A 155 -5.06 -12.63 9.39
C ILE A 155 -5.77 -11.33 9.74
N ASN A 156 -7.10 -11.25 9.58
CA ASN A 156 -7.91 -10.07 9.93
C ASN A 156 -7.24 -8.75 9.49
N TYR A 157 -6.93 -8.68 8.20
CA TYR A 157 -6.17 -7.57 7.63
C TYR A 157 -6.88 -6.23 7.85
N GLN A 158 -6.22 -5.24 8.41
CA GLN A 158 -6.82 -3.92 8.65
C GLN A 158 -5.84 -2.84 8.22
N ARG A 159 -6.15 -2.13 7.13
CA ARG A 159 -5.44 -0.90 6.83
C ARG A 159 -5.65 0.11 7.95
N SER A 160 -4.69 0.99 8.17
CA SER A 160 -4.72 1.96 9.26
C SER A 160 -5.94 2.89 9.24
N ASP A 161 -6.61 3.09 8.10
CA ASP A 161 -7.86 3.86 7.96
C ASP A 161 -9.14 3.00 8.00
N HIS A 162 -9.05 1.74 8.45
CA HIS A 162 -10.18 0.79 8.40
C HIS A 162 -11.40 1.26 9.21
N ASP A 163 -11.16 1.73 10.44
CA ASP A 163 -12.22 2.19 11.36
C ASP A 163 -12.40 3.71 11.33
N ASP A 164 -11.33 4.44 11.01
CA ASP A 164 -11.31 5.91 10.95
C ASP A 164 -10.69 6.39 9.62
N PRO A 165 -11.50 6.90 8.68
CA PRO A 165 -11.03 7.40 7.40
C PRO A 165 -10.05 8.59 7.47
N ALA A 166 -9.95 9.25 8.62
CA ALA A 166 -9.02 10.37 8.83
C ALA A 166 -7.58 9.91 9.09
N LEU A 167 -7.37 8.64 9.45
CA LEU A 167 -6.03 8.10 9.67
C LEU A 167 -5.26 7.94 8.36
N LYS A 168 -3.92 8.01 8.46
CA LYS A 168 -3.03 7.75 7.33
C LYS A 168 -3.32 6.36 6.75
N LYS A 169 -3.05 6.17 5.45
CA LYS A 169 -3.28 4.90 4.73
C LYS A 169 -1.99 4.10 4.52
N THR A 170 -0.93 4.44 5.24
CA THR A 170 0.44 4.01 4.97
C THR A 170 0.90 2.79 5.77
N ALA A 171 -0.04 2.18 6.52
CA ALA A 171 0.22 0.99 7.30
C ALA A 171 -0.95 0.03 7.24
N PHE A 172 -0.69 -1.23 7.59
CA PHE A 172 -1.76 -2.15 7.96
C PHE A 172 -1.39 -2.94 9.20
N LYS A 173 -2.41 -3.44 9.87
CA LYS A 173 -2.35 -4.38 10.98
C LYS A 173 -2.81 -5.76 10.52
N ILE A 174 -2.12 -6.79 10.97
CA ILE A 174 -2.50 -8.19 10.75
C ILE A 174 -2.35 -9.00 12.04
N ASN A 175 -3.18 -10.04 12.13
CA ASN A 175 -2.99 -11.18 12.99
C ASN A 175 -1.94 -12.10 12.36
N LEU A 176 -0.98 -12.54 13.18
CA LEU A 176 0.10 -13.40 12.73
C LEU A 176 -0.30 -14.86 12.89
N ALA A 177 -1.21 -15.29 12.03
CA ALA A 177 -1.69 -16.67 11.98
C ALA A 177 -0.66 -17.55 11.27
N LYS A 178 -0.31 -18.72 11.84
CA LYS A 178 0.56 -19.68 11.15
C LYS A 178 -0.16 -20.29 9.95
N PRO A 179 0.35 -20.13 8.71
CA PRO A 179 -0.18 -20.83 7.54
C PRO A 179 -0.07 -22.35 7.69
N ASN A 180 -0.96 -23.07 7.01
CA ASN A 180 -1.01 -24.53 7.01
C ASN A 180 -1.27 -25.03 5.58
N GLN A 181 -1.28 -26.34 5.36
CA GLN A 181 -1.43 -26.93 4.02
C GLN A 181 -2.75 -26.58 3.32
N ASN A 182 -3.77 -26.10 4.05
CA ASN A 182 -5.09 -25.78 3.51
C ASN A 182 -5.25 -24.28 3.20
N ASN A 183 -4.18 -23.48 3.34
CA ASN A 183 -4.23 -22.02 3.41
C ASN A 183 -3.06 -21.36 2.68
#